data_AF-A0A2M7KHJ2-F1
#
_entry.id   AF-A0A2M7KHJ2-F1
#
_cell.length_a   1.000
_cell.length_b   1.000
_cell.length_c   1.000
_cell.angle_alpha   90.00
_cell.angle_beta   90.00
_cell.angle_gamma   90.00
#
_symmetry.space_group_name_H-M   'P 1'
#
loop_
_entity.id
_entity.type
_entity.pdbx_description
1 polymer ?
#
loop_
_entity_poly.entity_id
_entity_poly.type
_entity_poly.pdbx_seq_one_letter_code
_entity_poly.pdbx_strand_id
1 'polypeptide(L)'
;MITSLCLSLCLAAGAGRAEPVGRVTNGSFEEVGPLGVPLDWSAVLGDVANRAEVCEEARTGRYSLRLLRAVDKGEVGFNRAWTANNGQQAKML
;
A
#
# COMPACT_ATOMS: atom_id res chain seq x y z
N MET A 1 45.35 -38.68 28.83
CA MET A 1 43.91 -38.33 28.94
C MET A 1 43.83 -36.84 29.19
N ILE A 2 43.21 -35.94 28.43
CA ILE A 2 42.27 -35.99 27.30
C ILE A 2 42.52 -34.69 26.47
N THR A 3 42.87 -34.91 25.20
CA THR A 3 42.63 -34.13 23.97
C THR A 3 42.26 -32.63 23.98
N SER A 4 43.11 -31.88 23.26
CA SER A 4 42.83 -30.84 22.26
C SER A 4 41.36 -30.50 21.96
N LEU A 5 41.00 -29.21 22.00
CA LEU A 5 39.80 -28.69 21.33
C LEU A 5 40.17 -27.44 20.52
N CYS A 6 40.39 -27.64 19.22
CA CYS A 6 40.44 -26.59 18.21
C CYS A 6 39.10 -25.84 18.19
N LEU A 7 39.12 -24.56 18.54
CA LEU A 7 37.96 -23.68 18.44
C LEU A 7 37.79 -23.26 16.96
N SER A 8 37.05 -24.06 16.20
CA SER A 8 36.65 -23.72 14.82
C SER A 8 35.73 -22.49 14.85
N LEU A 9 36.24 -21.36 14.37
CA LEU A 9 35.44 -20.19 13.98
C LEU A 9 34.55 -20.59 12.79
N CYS A 10 33.32 -20.98 13.07
CA CYS A 10 32.28 -21.09 12.04
C CYS A 10 31.95 -19.66 11.57
N LEU A 11 32.57 -19.22 10.47
CA LEU A 11 32.05 -18.11 9.67
C LEU A 11 30.65 -18.51 9.20
N ALA A 12 29.63 -18.10 9.95
CA ALA A 12 28.27 -18.06 9.46
C ALA A 12 28.23 -17.01 8.35
N ALA A 13 28.40 -17.46 7.11
CA ALA A 13 28.10 -16.66 5.94
C ALA A 13 26.66 -16.16 6.10
N GLY A 14 26.52 -14.86 6.37
CA GLY A 14 25.24 -14.19 6.43
C GLY A 14 24.56 -14.36 5.08
N ALA A 15 23.69 -15.35 4.97
CA ALA A 15 22.70 -15.41 3.92
C ALA A 15 21.76 -14.22 4.17
N GLY A 16 22.12 -13.07 3.62
CA GLY A 16 21.23 -11.94 3.48
C GLY A 16 20.01 -12.47 2.73
N ARG A 17 18.93 -12.71 3.47
CA ARG A 17 17.64 -13.07 2.92
C ARG A 17 17.24 -11.85 2.11
N ALA A 18 17.42 -11.92 0.78
CA ALA A 18 16.92 -10.90 -0.10
C ALA A 18 15.42 -10.81 0.15
N GLU A 19 14.99 -9.73 0.80
CA GLU A 19 13.56 -9.42 0.92
C GLU A 19 13.00 -9.52 -0.49
N PRO A 20 11.95 -10.33 -0.72
CA PRO A 20 11.38 -10.47 -2.05
C PRO A 20 11.07 -9.06 -2.54
N VAL A 21 11.59 -8.72 -3.73
CA VAL A 21 11.29 -7.46 -4.42
C VAL A 21 9.78 -7.29 -4.32
N GLY A 22 9.35 -6.25 -3.58
CA GLY A 22 8.04 -6.21 -2.95
C GLY A 22 6.92 -6.63 -3.89
N ARG A 23 5.95 -7.41 -3.39
CA ARG A 23 4.76 -7.74 -4.18
C ARG A 23 4.25 -6.46 -4.82
N VAL A 24 4.22 -6.41 -6.14
CA VAL A 24 3.55 -5.32 -6.86
C VAL A 24 2.07 -5.48 -6.55
N THR A 25 1.58 -4.67 -5.63
CA THR A 25 0.17 -4.60 -5.29
C THR A 25 -0.29 -3.21 -5.65
N ASN A 26 -1.45 -3.07 -6.27
CA ASN A 26 -2.06 -1.77 -6.55
C ASN A 26 -2.49 -1.03 -5.26
N GLY A 27 -2.12 -1.50 -4.07
CA GLY A 27 -2.63 -1.05 -2.78
C GLY A 27 -3.98 -1.68 -2.42
N SER A 28 -4.33 -1.68 -1.13
CA SER A 28 -5.66 -2.02 -0.63
C SER A 28 -6.38 -0.76 -0.12
N PHE A 29 -7.65 -0.90 0.27
CA PHE A 29 -8.43 0.16 0.94
C PHE A 29 -8.52 -0.07 2.46
N GLU A 30 -7.72 -0.99 2.99
CA GLU A 30 -7.93 -1.55 4.33
C GLU A 30 -7.47 -0.59 5.44
N GLU A 31 -6.52 0.29 5.13
CA GLU A 31 -6.02 1.30 6.06
C GLU A 31 -6.66 2.64 5.76
N VAL A 32 -7.65 3.02 6.57
CA VAL A 32 -8.43 4.25 6.40
C VAL A 32 -7.94 5.30 7.40
N GLY A 33 -7.60 6.49 6.90
CA GLY A 33 -7.18 7.61 7.73
C GLY A 33 -8.35 8.28 8.48
N PRO A 34 -8.07 9.22 9.38
CA PRO A 34 -9.09 9.90 10.21
C PRO A 34 -10.20 10.62 9.42
N LEU A 35 -9.93 10.94 8.15
CA LEU A 35 -10.87 11.62 7.25
C LEU A 35 -11.73 10.66 6.42
N GLY A 36 -11.68 9.35 6.68
CA GLY A 36 -12.44 8.36 5.91
C GLY A 36 -11.87 8.08 4.52
N VAL A 37 -10.61 8.42 4.29
CA VAL A 37 -9.90 8.21 3.01
C VAL A 37 -8.82 7.13 3.21
N PRO A 38 -8.68 6.15 2.31
CA PRO A 38 -7.61 5.16 2.41
C PRO A 38 -6.22 5.83 2.37
N LEU A 39 -5.32 5.47 3.28
CA LEU A 39 -4.09 6.24 3.57
C LEU A 39 -3.17 6.47 2.37
N ASP A 40 -3.12 5.51 1.44
CA ASP A 40 -2.28 5.61 0.25
C ASP A 40 -3.07 6.02 -1.01
N TRP A 41 -4.24 6.64 -0.85
CA TRP A 41 -5.12 7.01 -1.95
C TRP A 41 -5.62 8.44 -1.80
N SER A 42 -5.85 9.08 -2.93
CA SER A 42 -6.42 10.42 -3.02
C SER A 42 -7.65 10.39 -3.92
N ALA A 43 -8.77 10.93 -3.42
CA ALA A 43 -10.00 11.04 -4.21
C ALA A 43 -9.82 12.02 -5.38
N VAL A 44 -10.38 11.65 -6.53
CA VAL A 44 -10.49 12.49 -7.72
C VAL A 44 -11.97 12.82 -7.87
N LEU A 45 -12.32 14.09 -7.69
CA LEU A 45 -13.68 14.61 -7.81
C LEU A 45 -13.68 15.79 -8.78
N GLY A 46 -13.94 15.51 -10.06
CA GLY A 46 -13.93 16.52 -11.13
C GLY A 46 -15.13 17.48 -11.10
N ASP A 47 -16.09 17.27 -10.21
CA ASP A 47 -17.22 18.16 -9.96
C ASP A 47 -17.59 18.13 -8.47
N VAL A 48 -18.02 19.26 -7.92
CA VAL A 48 -18.39 19.42 -6.50
C VAL A 48 -19.63 18.62 -6.10
N ALA A 49 -20.45 18.17 -7.06
CA ALA A 49 -21.59 17.31 -6.81
C ALA A 49 -21.20 15.83 -6.66
N ASN A 50 -20.03 15.43 -7.16
CA ASN A 50 -19.58 14.05 -7.11
C ASN A 50 -19.11 13.63 -5.70
N ARG A 51 -19.21 12.35 -5.37
CA ARG A 51 -18.82 11.80 -4.07
C ARG A 51 -17.99 10.54 -4.23
N ALA A 52 -17.10 10.33 -3.27
CA ALA A 52 -16.29 9.13 -3.15
C ALA A 52 -16.22 8.76 -1.67
N GLU A 53 -16.60 7.53 -1.33
CA GLU A 53 -16.78 7.09 0.06
C GLU A 53 -16.15 5.71 0.27
N VAL A 54 -15.61 5.48 1.47
CA VAL A 54 -15.23 4.14 1.92
C VAL A 54 -16.43 3.48 2.58
N CYS A 55 -16.73 2.24 2.20
CA CYS A 55 -17.82 1.44 2.74
C CYS A 55 -17.28 0.20 3.45
N GLU A 56 -17.98 -0.29 4.47
CA GLU A 56 -17.62 -1.54 5.20
C GLU A 56 -18.21 -2.81 4.55
N GLU A 57 -18.84 -2.67 3.39
CA GLU A 57 -19.41 -3.77 2.62
C GLU A 57 -18.50 -4.06 1.42
N ALA A 58 -17.62 -5.04 1.58
CA ALA A 58 -16.68 -5.48 0.56
C ALA A 58 -16.93 -6.93 0.15
N ARG A 59 -16.68 -7.23 -1.14
CA ARG A 59 -16.69 -8.63 -1.64
C ARG A 59 -15.59 -9.46 -0.97
N THR A 60 -14.44 -8.84 -0.73
CA THR A 60 -13.27 -9.41 -0.05
C THR A 60 -12.63 -8.30 0.77
N GLY A 61 -12.16 -8.61 1.98
CA GLY A 61 -11.61 -7.61 2.89
C GLY A 61 -12.70 -6.92 3.71
N ARG A 62 -12.34 -5.80 4.37
CA ARG A 62 -13.27 -5.03 5.19
C ARG A 62 -13.84 -3.83 4.45
N TYR A 63 -13.04 -3.19 3.60
CA TYR A 63 -13.41 -1.91 3.03
C TYR A 63 -13.51 -1.95 1.50
N SER A 64 -14.52 -1.26 0.96
CA SER A 64 -14.72 -1.04 -0.46
C SER A 64 -14.87 0.45 -0.76
N LEU A 65 -14.86 0.81 -2.04
CA LEU A 65 -15.08 2.18 -2.49
C LEU A 65 -16.44 2.30 -3.18
N ARG A 66 -17.19 3.33 -2.78
CA ARG A 66 -18.38 3.78 -3.49
C ARG A 66 -18.04 5.08 -4.23
N LEU A 67 -18.19 5.05 -5.55
CA LEU A 67 -18.00 6.21 -6.42
C LEU A 67 -19.36 6.64 -6.94
N LEU A 68 -19.77 7.87 -6.60
CA LEU A 68 -21.02 8.45 -7.07
C LEU A 68 -20.74 9.63 -7.98
N ARG A 69 -21.09 9.45 -9.25
CA ARG A 69 -21.16 10.53 -10.23
C ARG A 69 -22.57 11.12 -10.20
N ALA A 70 -22.72 12.29 -9.60
CA ALA A 70 -24.02 12.94 -9.43
C ALA A 70 -24.47 13.72 -10.68
N VAL A 71 -23.51 14.11 -11.52
CA VAL A 71 -23.74 14.77 -12.80
C VAL A 71 -22.90 14.08 -13.86
N ASP A 72 -23.36 14.01 -15.12
CA ASP A 72 -22.57 13.42 -16.21
C ASP A 72 -21.45 14.38 -16.69
N LYS A 73 -20.62 14.79 -15.74
CA LYS A 73 -19.52 15.72 -15.91
C LYS A 73 -18.41 15.43 -14.90
N GLY A 74 -17.18 15.46 -15.37
CA GLY A 74 -15.99 15.28 -14.55
C GLY A 74 -15.70 13.81 -14.19
N GLU A 75 -14.49 13.58 -13.71
CA GLU A 75 -14.04 12.27 -13.24
C GLU A 75 -14.46 12.03 -11.78
N VAL A 76 -14.68 10.75 -11.43
CA VAL A 76 -14.89 10.32 -10.04
C VAL A 76 -14.08 9.05 -9.84
N GLY A 77 -13.13 9.08 -8.91
CA GLY A 77 -12.22 7.95 -8.70
C GLY A 77 -11.26 8.16 -7.55
N PHE A 78 -10.25 7.29 -7.48
CA PHE A 78 -9.11 7.42 -6.60
C PHE A 78 -7.82 7.14 -7.36
N ASN A 79 -6.81 7.94 -7.10
CA ASN A 79 -5.44 7.70 -7.55
C ASN A 79 -4.57 7.32 -6.35
N ARG A 80 -3.49 6.57 -6.62
CA ARG A 80 -2.45 6.34 -5.60
C ARG A 80 -1.93 7.68 -5.13
N ALA A 81 -1.95 7.88 -3.81
CA ALA A 81 -1.35 9.05 -3.19
C ALA A 81 0.16 8.99 -3.45
N TRP A 82 0.64 9.98 -4.18
CA TRP A 82 2.05 10.09 -4.55
C TRP A 82 2.50 11.52 -4.38
N THR A 83 3.76 11.68 -3.98
CA THR A 83 4.41 12.98 -3.87
C THR A 83 5.70 12.93 -4.68
N ALA A 84 5.87 13.90 -5.56
CA ALA A 84 7.08 14.00 -6.36
C ALA A 84 8.34 14.10 -5.49
N ASN A 85 9.41 13.43 -5.91
CA ASN A 85 10.76 13.56 -5.35
C ASN A 85 10.91 13.18 -3.87
N ASN A 86 9.97 12.44 -3.27
CA ASN A 86 10.05 12.01 -1.87
C ASN A 86 10.76 10.65 -1.67
N GLY A 87 11.35 10.09 -2.72
CA GLY A 87 12.01 8.78 -2.71
C GLY A 87 11.05 7.57 -2.69
N GLN A 88 9.73 7.77 -2.65
CA GLN A 88 8.72 6.71 -2.63
C GLN A 88 8.21 6.37 -4.04
N GLN A 89 9.10 6.28 -5.03
CA GLN A 89 8.74 5.92 -6.41
C GLN A 89 8.04 4.55 -6.51
N ALA A 90 8.32 3.63 -5.58
CA ALA A 90 7.63 2.35 -5.49
C ALA A 90 6.12 2.46 -5.20
N LYS A 91 5.61 3.61 -4.73
CA LYS A 91 4.16 3.83 -4.52
C LYS A 91 3.40 4.19 -5.80
N MET A 92 4.11 4.47 -6.90
CA MET A 92 3.55 4.87 -8.20
C MET A 92 3.25 3.67 -9.12
N LEU A 93 3.55 2.44 -8.67
CA LEU A 93 3.37 1.20 -9.42
C LEU A 93 2.12 0.44 -8.99
#